data_AF-A0A6G3WI45-F1
#
_entry.id   AF-A0A6G3WI45-F1
#
_cell.length_a   1.000
_cell.length_b   1.000
_cell.length_c   1.000
_cell.angle_alpha   90.00
_cell.angle_beta   90.00
_cell.angle_gamma   90.00
#
_symmetry.space_group_name_H-M   'P 1'
#
loop_
_entity.id
_entity.type
_entity.pdbx_description
1 polymer ?
#
loop_
_entity_poly.entity_id
_entity_poly.type
_entity_poly.pdbx_seq_one_letter_code
_entity_poly.pdbx_strand_id
1 'polypeptide(L)'
;RTVVEQSTVPVIETGTGNCHVYVDAQTDLAMAVDILINSKAQRPSVCNAAETLLVHKDVADAFLPLALDALAEAGVTVHGDEHVLARAEGSRATVVAATAEDWETEY
;
A
#
# COMPACT_ATOMS: atom_id res chain seq x y z
N ARG A 1 -14.07 14.79 -13.99
CA ARG A 1 -13.98 16.18 -13.48
C ARG A 1 -15.11 17.11 -13.92
N THR A 2 -15.94 16.74 -14.90
CA THR A 2 -17.04 17.56 -15.44
C THR A 2 -17.95 18.22 -14.42
N VAL A 3 -18.34 17.52 -13.34
CA VAL A 3 -19.23 18.09 -12.30
C VAL A 3 -18.57 19.23 -11.53
N VAL A 4 -17.28 19.10 -11.19
CA VAL A 4 -16.55 20.15 -10.47
C VAL A 4 -16.23 21.32 -11.39
N GLU A 5 -15.87 21.04 -12.65
CA GLU A 5 -15.46 22.06 -13.62
C GLU A 5 -16.65 22.85 -14.20
N GLN A 6 -17.84 22.27 -14.23
CA GLN A 6 -19.01 22.85 -14.92
C GLN A 6 -20.18 23.18 -14.00
N SER A 7 -20.15 22.79 -12.71
CA SER A 7 -21.24 23.13 -11.79
C SER A 7 -21.23 24.61 -11.43
N THR A 8 -22.39 25.24 -11.56
CA THR A 8 -22.64 26.61 -11.09
C THR A 8 -23.10 26.65 -9.64
N VAL A 9 -23.41 25.49 -9.05
CA VAL A 9 -23.78 25.31 -7.64
C VAL A 9 -22.55 24.77 -6.88
N PRO A 10 -22.27 25.22 -5.64
CA PRO A 10 -21.17 24.69 -4.84
C PRO A 10 -21.21 23.16 -4.73
N VAL A 11 -20.06 22.53 -4.95
CA VAL A 11 -19.89 21.07 -4.90
C VAL A 11 -18.97 20.71 -3.76
N ILE A 12 -19.29 19.62 -3.05
CA ILE A 12 -18.35 18.93 -2.16
C ILE A 12 -17.70 17.83 -2.99
N GLU A 13 -16.47 18.08 -3.44
CA GLU A 13 -15.65 17.06 -4.10
C GLU A 13 -14.98 16.19 -3.02
N THR A 14 -15.22 14.89 -3.07
CA THR A 14 -14.44 13.91 -2.31
C THR A 14 -13.27 13.48 -3.20
N GLY A 15 -12.04 13.69 -2.72
CA GLY A 15 -10.81 13.57 -3.52
C GLY A 15 -10.42 12.14 -3.92
N THR A 16 -9.25 12.04 -4.56
CA THR A 16 -8.57 10.80 -4.96
C THR A 16 -8.07 10.02 -3.74
N GLY A 17 -8.09 8.69 -3.85
CA GLY A 17 -7.91 7.73 -2.77
C GLY A 17 -6.52 7.14 -2.64
N ASN A 18 -5.45 7.95 -2.74
CA ASN A 18 -4.08 7.47 -2.56
C ASN A 18 -3.70 7.45 -1.05
N CYS A 19 -4.17 6.43 -0.35
CA CYS A 19 -3.97 6.31 1.10
C CYS A 19 -2.65 5.61 1.43
N HIS A 20 -2.00 6.03 2.52
CA HIS A 20 -0.68 5.52 2.92
C HIS A 20 -0.75 4.85 4.30
N VAL A 21 -0.05 3.74 4.46
CA VAL A 21 0.18 3.06 5.75
C VAL A 21 1.65 3.18 6.10
N TYR A 22 1.96 3.68 7.30
CA TYR A 22 3.32 3.74 7.82
C TYR A 22 3.49 2.76 8.98
N VAL A 23 4.53 1.93 8.91
CA VAL A 23 4.89 0.94 9.92
C VAL A 23 6.13 1.42 10.66
N ASP A 24 5.93 1.80 11.92
CA ASP A 24 6.97 2.34 12.77
C ASP A 24 7.91 1.26 13.34
N ALA A 25 9.12 1.66 13.71
CA ALA A 25 10.14 0.80 14.33
C ALA A 25 9.64 0.05 15.57
N GLN A 26 8.73 0.63 16.35
CA GLN A 26 8.28 0.11 17.64
C GLN A 26 6.92 -0.60 17.58
N THR A 27 6.43 -0.94 16.37
CA THR A 27 5.14 -1.62 16.23
C THR A 27 5.16 -3.07 16.71
N ASP A 28 4.00 -3.58 17.11
CA ASP A 28 3.74 -5.01 17.08
C ASP A 28 3.62 -5.48 15.62
N LEU A 29 4.39 -6.51 15.25
CA LEU A 29 4.49 -6.96 13.85
C LEU A 29 3.21 -7.66 13.38
N ALA A 30 2.59 -8.46 14.22
CA ALA A 30 1.39 -9.20 13.86
C ALA A 30 0.22 -8.23 13.62
N MET A 31 0.05 -7.27 14.53
CA MET A 31 -0.93 -6.20 14.38
C MET A 31 -0.67 -5.37 13.11
N ALA A 32 0.58 -5.05 12.80
CA ALA A 32 0.91 -4.30 11.59
C ALA A 32 0.56 -5.06 10.30
N VAL A 33 0.77 -6.38 10.27
CA VAL A 33 0.34 -7.23 9.14
C VAL A 33 -1.19 -7.25 9.02
N ASP A 34 -1.90 -7.43 10.14
CA ASP A 34 -3.37 -7.44 10.14
C ASP A 34 -3.96 -6.12 9.62
N ILE A 35 -3.40 -4.98 10.05
CA ILE A 35 -3.81 -3.65 9.58
C ILE A 35 -3.50 -3.49 8.09
N LEU A 36 -2.31 -3.88 7.64
CA LEU A 36 -1.92 -3.80 6.23
C LEU A 36 -2.90 -4.58 5.35
N ILE A 37 -3.17 -5.85 5.67
CA ILE A 37 -4.09 -6.69 4.89
C ILE A 37 -5.51 -6.14 4.94
N ASN A 38 -5.97 -5.68 6.11
CA ASN A 38 -7.29 -5.06 6.20
C ASN A 38 -7.39 -3.82 5.31
N SER A 39 -6.37 -2.96 5.34
CA SER A 39 -6.35 -1.70 4.61
C SER A 39 -6.25 -1.87 3.09
N LYS A 40 -5.53 -2.88 2.56
CA LYS A 40 -5.43 -3.10 1.10
C LYS A 40 -6.46 -4.10 0.57
N ALA A 41 -6.60 -5.26 1.21
CA ALA A 41 -7.23 -6.43 0.61
C ALA A 41 -8.69 -6.65 1.02
N GLN A 42 -9.19 -5.98 2.07
CA GLN A 42 -10.60 -6.16 2.49
C GLN A 42 -11.58 -5.69 1.41
N ARG A 43 -11.32 -4.53 0.81
CA ARG A 43 -12.13 -3.97 -0.28
C ARG A 43 -11.25 -3.08 -1.16
N PRO A 44 -10.51 -3.63 -2.13
CA PRO A 44 -9.55 -2.85 -2.93
C PRO A 44 -10.18 -1.70 -3.74
N SER A 45 -11.47 -1.78 -4.07
CA SER A 45 -12.15 -0.82 -4.95
C SER A 45 -12.68 0.46 -4.29
N VAL A 46 -12.34 0.73 -3.02
CA VAL A 46 -12.75 1.95 -2.32
C VAL A 46 -11.60 2.94 -2.18
N CYS A 47 -11.92 4.24 -2.18
CA CYS A 47 -10.95 5.33 -2.13
C CYS A 47 -10.16 5.45 -0.80
N ASN A 48 -10.40 4.57 0.17
CA ASN A 48 -9.63 4.52 1.40
C ASN A 48 -8.79 3.24 1.53
N ALA A 49 -8.73 2.42 0.47
CA ALA A 49 -7.79 1.32 0.42
C ALA A 49 -6.36 1.87 0.45
N ALA A 50 -5.47 1.19 1.18
CA ALA A 50 -4.06 1.58 1.21
C ALA A 50 -3.43 1.35 -0.16
N GLU A 51 -2.74 2.35 -0.70
CA GLU A 51 -2.01 2.25 -1.96
C GLU A 51 -0.51 2.16 -1.72
N THR A 52 0.00 2.93 -0.76
CA THR A 52 1.43 2.96 -0.42
C THR A 52 1.68 2.45 0.99
N LEU A 53 2.66 1.54 1.11
CA LEU A 53 3.19 1.07 2.39
C LEU A 53 4.60 1.65 2.60
N LEU A 54 4.77 2.39 3.70
CA LEU A 54 6.04 2.91 4.16
C LEU A 54 6.48 2.12 5.39
N VAL A 55 7.71 1.60 5.39
CA VAL A 55 8.23 0.80 6.50
C VAL A 55 9.48 1.46 7.05
N HIS A 56 9.52 1.66 8.36
CA HIS A 56 10.71 2.18 9.01
C HIS A 56 11.88 1.19 8.83
N LYS A 57 13.04 1.69 8.41
CA LYS A 57 14.22 0.88 8.10
C LYS A 57 14.64 -0.08 9.23
N ASP A 58 14.48 0.33 10.49
CA ASP A 58 14.91 -0.46 11.66
C ASP A 58 14.02 -1.68 11.93
N VAL A 59 12.81 -1.75 11.35
CA VAL A 59 11.90 -2.90 11.45
C VAL A 59 11.74 -3.65 10.12
N ALA A 60 12.26 -3.10 9.02
CA ALA A 60 12.08 -3.61 7.67
C ALA A 60 12.51 -5.08 7.51
N ASP A 61 13.62 -5.49 8.12
CA ASP A 61 14.13 -6.87 8.05
C ASP A 61 13.19 -7.89 8.73
N ALA A 62 12.50 -7.48 9.79
CA ALA A 62 11.57 -8.35 10.50
C ALA A 62 10.16 -8.31 9.89
N PHE A 63 9.74 -7.14 9.42
CA PHE A 63 8.36 -6.91 8.97
C PHE A 63 8.13 -7.29 7.51
N LEU A 64 9.02 -6.89 6.58
CA LEU A 64 8.77 -7.05 5.14
C LEU A 64 8.56 -8.51 4.72
N PRO A 65 9.32 -9.52 5.22
CA PRO A 65 9.06 -10.92 4.88
C PRO A 65 7.63 -11.36 5.26
N LEU A 66 7.16 -10.96 6.45
CA LEU A 66 5.81 -11.29 6.93
C LEU A 66 4.73 -10.59 6.10
N ALA A 67 4.95 -9.31 5.78
CA ALA A 67 4.04 -8.52 4.97
C ALA A 67 3.93 -9.05 3.54
N LEU A 68 5.06 -9.38 2.90
CA LEU A 68 5.10 -9.92 1.54
C LEU A 68 4.36 -11.24 1.43
N ASP A 69 4.58 -12.16 2.37
CA ASP A 69 3.87 -13.44 2.38
C ASP A 69 2.36 -13.27 2.58
N ALA A 70 1.94 -12.39 3.49
CA ALA A 70 0.53 -12.10 3.70
C ALA A 70 -0.13 -11.43 2.48
N LEU A 71 0.56 -10.50 1.82
CA LEU A 71 0.10 -9.85 0.59
C LEU A 71 0.00 -10.84 -0.57
N ALA A 72 0.94 -11.79 -0.67
CA ALA A 72 0.91 -12.87 -1.65
C ALA A 72 -0.33 -13.76 -1.44
N GLU A 73 -0.63 -14.13 -0.20
CA GLU A 73 -1.81 -14.92 0.16
C GLU A 73 -3.12 -14.18 -0.14
N ALA A 74 -3.11 -12.85 -0.07
CA ALA A 74 -4.21 -11.99 -0.48
C ALA A 74 -4.28 -11.72 -2.00
N GLY A 75 -3.32 -12.24 -2.78
CA GLY A 75 -3.27 -12.06 -4.24
C GLY A 75 -2.85 -10.64 -4.68
N VAL A 76 -2.12 -9.92 -3.84
CA VAL A 76 -1.66 -8.54 -4.12
C VAL A 76 -0.29 -8.57 -4.82
N THR A 77 -0.18 -7.81 -5.90
CA THR A 77 1.11 -7.49 -6.54
C THR A 77 1.73 -6.30 -5.82
N VAL A 78 3.02 -6.42 -5.47
CA VAL A 78 3.75 -5.35 -4.78
C VAL A 78 4.65 -4.63 -5.77
N HIS A 79 4.51 -3.32 -5.86
CA HIS A 79 5.46 -2.44 -6.51
C HIS A 79 6.43 -1.94 -5.45
N GLY A 80 7.67 -2.44 -5.48
CA GLY A 80 8.66 -2.23 -4.43
C GLY A 80 9.91 -1.52 -4.92
N ASP A 81 10.54 -0.75 -4.04
CA ASP A 81 11.89 -0.23 -4.27
C ASP A 81 12.96 -1.33 -4.14
N GLU A 82 14.23 -0.96 -4.29
CA GLU A 82 15.38 -1.84 -4.12
C GLU A 82 15.44 -2.52 -2.74
N HIS A 83 14.94 -1.88 -1.68
CA HIS A 83 14.94 -2.45 -0.34
C HIS A 83 13.89 -3.53 -0.19
N VAL A 84 12.72 -3.36 -0.79
CA VAL A 84 11.67 -4.38 -0.84
C VAL A 84 12.09 -5.54 -1.73
N LEU A 85 12.63 -5.25 -2.92
CA LEU A 85 13.12 -6.27 -3.85
C LEU A 85 14.18 -7.18 -3.22
N ALA A 86 15.15 -6.60 -2.49
CA ALA A 86 16.18 -7.36 -1.79
C ALA A 86 15.63 -8.33 -0.71
N ARG A 87 14.39 -8.10 -0.23
CA ARG A 87 13.73 -8.92 0.80
C ARG A 87 12.64 -9.82 0.23
N ALA A 88 12.39 -9.75 -1.08
CA ALA A 88 11.46 -10.61 -1.80
C ALA A 88 12.09 -11.97 -2.17
N GLU A 89 13.42 -12.11 -2.08
CA GLU A 89 14.11 -13.36 -2.37
C GLU A 89 13.60 -14.50 -1.46
N GLY A 90 12.95 -15.50 -2.06
CA GLY A 90 12.38 -16.64 -1.35
C GLY A 90 10.94 -16.45 -0.85
N SER A 91 10.35 -15.27 -0.99
CA SER A 91 8.92 -15.05 -0.74
C SER A 91 8.07 -15.57 -1.90
N ARG A 92 6.80 -15.89 -1.60
CA ARG A 92 5.78 -16.22 -2.61
C ARG A 92 5.18 -14.98 -3.27
N ALA A 93 5.54 -13.78 -2.81
CA ALA A 93 5.02 -12.52 -3.33
C ALA A 93 5.47 -12.25 -4.78
N THR A 94 4.56 -11.65 -5.56
CA THR A 94 4.93 -11.04 -6.84
C THR A 94 5.37 -9.61 -6.55
N VAL A 95 6.67 -9.35 -6.64
CA VAL A 95 7.26 -8.02 -6.44
C VAL A 95 7.87 -7.53 -7.75
N VAL A 96 7.45 -6.35 -8.20
CA VAL A 96 7.99 -5.66 -9.36
C VAL A 96 8.65 -4.35 -8.94
N ALA A 97 9.61 -3.87 -9.73
CA ALA A 97 10.28 -2.61 -9.43
C ALA A 97 9.30 -1.44 -9.55
N ALA A 98 9.20 -0.65 -8.48
CA ALA A 98 8.39 0.56 -8.48
C ALA A 98 9.02 1.64 -9.39
N THR A 99 8.16 2.36 -10.11
CA THR A 99 8.52 3.56 -10.87
C THR A 99 8.12 4.83 -10.10
N ALA A 100 8.53 6.00 -10.59
CA ALA A 100 8.10 7.28 -9.99
C ALA A 100 6.57 7.47 -10.06
N GLU A 101 5.93 6.95 -11.11
CA GLU A 101 4.47 7.05 -11.33
C GLU A 101 3.68 6.17 -10.36
N ASP A 102 4.24 5.03 -9.94
CA ASP A 102 3.58 4.09 -9.05
C ASP A 102 3.24 4.71 -7.69
N TRP A 103 4.07 5.66 -7.20
CA TRP A 103 3.83 6.36 -5.93
C TRP A 103 2.67 7.36 -5.98
N GLU A 104 2.27 7.77 -7.19
CA GLU A 104 1.18 8.72 -7.42
C GLU A 104 -0.12 8.01 -7.85
N THR A 105 -0.06 6.70 -8.13
CA THR A 105 -1.13 5.92 -8.76
C THR A 105 -1.93 5.07 -7.74
N GLU A 106 -3.23 4.90 -7.99
CA GLU A 106 -4.11 3.99 -7.24
C GLU A 106 -4.19 2.62 -7.95
N TYR A 107 -4.15 1.51 -7.20
CA TYR A 107 -4.15 0.13 -7.70
C TYR A 107 -5.35 -0.72 -7.28
#